data_AF-A0A167XRE7-F1
#
_entry.id   AF-A0A167XRE7-F1
#
_cell.length_a   1.000
_cell.length_b   1.000
_cell.length_c   1.000
_cell.angle_alpha   90.00
_cell.angle_beta   90.00
_cell.angle_gamma   90.00
#
_symmetry.space_group_name_H-M   'P 1'
#
loop_
_entity.id
_entity.type
_entity.pdbx_description
1 polymer ?
#
loop_
_entity_poly.entity_id
_entity_poly.type
_entity_poly.pdbx_seq_one_letter_code
_entity_poly.pdbx_strand_id
1 'polypeptide(L)'
;MSSTTEIGAVFCTGGALFLLLGLFFFFDRSMLLMGNILLLLGLPLTLGPQTFLGFFARKSKWQGTATFCLGLFMIFARWAMIGLVGSGNVDKAAIFDCQGASTWAASPGFTVSPSELKTIVDSFNPVAEGQLKEVQTHGFHISGEKYFALRSDENSLYGKKGKEGVIVAKTKQALLIAHYPETVQPGPATNTVETLAQYLRELNY
;
A
#
# COMPACT_ATOMS: atom_id res chain seq x y z
N MET A 1 23.91 13.76 34.65
CA MET A 1 23.01 13.41 33.54
C MET A 1 23.00 11.88 33.41
N SER A 2 21.88 11.24 33.12
CA SER A 2 21.81 9.77 33.04
C SER A 2 22.70 9.29 31.90
N SER A 3 23.58 8.31 32.14
CA SER A 3 24.48 7.73 31.13
C SER A 3 23.73 7.24 29.87
N THR A 4 22.45 6.91 30.02
CA THR A 4 21.54 6.55 28.93
C THR A 4 21.31 7.68 27.92
N THR A 5 21.25 8.93 28.39
CA THR A 5 21.02 10.11 27.52
C THR A 5 22.23 10.43 26.67
N GLU A 6 23.45 10.29 27.22
CA GLU A 6 24.70 10.47 26.46
C GLU A 6 24.85 9.40 25.38
N ILE A 7 24.54 8.13 25.71
CA ILE A 7 24.54 7.03 24.73
C ILE A 7 23.52 7.29 23.61
N GLY A 8 22.31 7.73 23.95
CA GLY A 8 21.30 8.07 22.96
C GLY A 8 21.73 9.23 22.04
N ALA A 9 22.44 10.22 22.57
CA ALA A 9 22.92 11.36 21.78
C ALA A 9 24.01 10.95 20.77
N VAL A 10 24.90 10.03 21.16
CA VAL A 10 25.89 9.44 20.26
C VAL A 10 25.22 8.64 19.15
N PHE A 11 24.18 7.86 19.47
CA PHE A 11 23.43 7.08 18.48
C PHE A 11 22.64 7.96 17.50
N CYS A 12 22.01 9.04 17.98
CA CYS A 12 21.33 10.02 17.12
C CYS A 12 22.30 10.75 16.19
N THR A 13 23.47 11.15 16.71
CA THR A 13 24.50 11.84 15.92
C THR A 13 25.12 10.90 14.88
N GLY A 14 25.40 9.65 15.26
CA GLY A 14 25.87 8.62 14.35
C GLY A 14 24.85 8.29 13.26
N GLY A 15 23.57 8.12 13.62
CA GLY A 15 22.52 7.86 12.63
C GLY A 15 22.29 9.01 11.65
N ALA A 16 22.38 10.26 12.11
CA ALA A 16 22.33 11.45 11.25
C ALA A 16 23.52 11.51 10.28
N LEU A 17 24.73 11.18 10.75
CA LEU A 17 25.92 11.09 9.90
C LEU A 17 25.78 10.01 8.82
N PHE A 18 25.28 8.83 9.17
CA PHE A 18 25.05 7.73 8.22
C PHE A 18 23.96 8.05 7.19
N LEU A 19 22.93 8.80 7.57
CA LEU A 19 21.94 9.32 6.62
C LEU A 19 22.57 10.33 5.65
N LEU A 20 23.41 11.24 6.14
CA LEU A 20 24.08 12.26 5.33
C LEU A 20 25.10 11.62 4.36
N LEU A 21 25.84 10.61 4.82
CA LEU A 21 26.72 9.80 3.98
C LEU A 21 25.94 8.96 2.96
N GLY A 22 24.84 8.32 3.35
CA GLY A 22 23.99 7.55 2.44
C GLY A 22 23.36 8.40 1.35
N LEU A 23 23.06 9.67 1.64
CA LEU A 23 22.63 10.66 0.66
C LEU A 23 23.76 11.05 -0.31
N PHE A 24 24.97 11.28 0.22
CA PHE A 24 26.14 11.64 -0.58
C PHE A 24 26.60 10.50 -1.52
N PHE A 25 26.53 9.25 -1.06
CA PHE A 25 26.85 8.05 -1.83
C PHE A 25 25.74 7.61 -2.81
N PHE A 26 24.90 8.54 -3.27
CA PHE A 26 23.86 8.29 -4.25
C PHE A 26 22.78 7.30 -3.76
N PHE A 27 22.24 7.54 -2.56
CA PHE A 27 21.14 6.77 -1.96
C PHE A 27 21.46 5.28 -1.76
N ASP A 28 22.64 4.97 -1.20
CA ASP A 28 22.96 3.59 -0.84
C ASP A 28 21.98 3.08 0.23
N ARG A 29 21.25 2.02 -0.13
CA ARG A 29 20.20 1.43 0.71
C ARG A 29 20.73 0.95 2.05
N SER A 30 21.98 0.51 2.13
CA SER A 30 22.60 -0.05 3.33
C SER A 30 22.90 1.02 4.37
N MET A 31 23.44 2.16 3.92
CA MET A 31 23.79 3.28 4.80
C MET A 31 22.55 4.03 5.29
N LEU A 32 21.54 4.18 4.42
CA LEU A 32 20.23 4.73 4.79
C LEU A 32 19.51 3.84 5.82
N LEU A 33 19.55 2.53 5.62
CA LEU A 33 18.97 1.55 6.56
C LEU A 33 19.65 1.63 7.93
N MET A 34 20.99 1.65 7.95
CA MET A 34 21.76 1.74 9.20
C MET A 34 21.51 3.07 9.93
N GLY A 35 21.47 4.19 9.20
CA GLY A 35 21.13 5.50 9.75
C GLY A 35 19.74 5.54 10.39
N ASN A 36 18.74 4.95 9.73
CA ASN A 36 17.38 4.84 10.27
C ASN A 36 17.32 3.97 11.52
N ILE A 37 18.02 2.83 11.57
CA ILE A 37 18.08 1.94 12.75
C ILE A 37 18.73 2.64 13.94
N LEU A 38 19.86 3.31 13.72
CA LEU A 38 20.60 4.06 14.75
C LEU A 38 19.76 5.20 15.35
N LEU A 39 19.01 5.94 14.52
CA LEU A 39 18.08 6.98 14.98
C LEU A 39 16.88 6.42 15.74
N LEU A 40 16.31 5.30 15.26
CA LEU A 40 15.18 4.63 15.93
C LEU A 40 15.53 4.13 17.32
N LEU A 41 16.78 3.70 17.54
CA LEU A 41 17.29 3.30 18.85
C LEU A 41 17.76 4.50 19.70
N GLY A 42 18.42 5.48 19.07
CA GLY A 42 18.97 6.65 19.76
C GLY A 42 17.90 7.56 20.36
N LEU A 43 16.78 7.77 19.67
CA LEU A 43 15.68 8.64 20.10
C LEU A 43 15.00 8.20 21.42
N PRO A 44 14.56 6.93 21.58
CA PRO A 44 13.99 6.47 22.84
C PRO A 44 15.04 6.38 23.97
N LEU A 45 16.32 6.22 23.66
CA LEU A 45 17.42 6.28 24.64
C LEU A 45 17.69 7.70 25.14
N THR A 46 17.58 8.71 24.27
CA THR A 46 17.77 10.13 24.66
C THR A 46 16.59 10.68 25.45
N LEU A 47 15.37 10.41 25.00
CA LEU A 47 14.16 10.92 25.63
C LEU A 47 13.63 10.04 26.77
N GLY A 48 14.07 8.78 26.86
CA GLY A 48 13.51 7.79 27.77
C GLY A 48 12.21 7.16 27.21
N PRO A 49 11.96 5.84 27.43
CA PRO A 49 10.83 5.13 26.82
C PRO A 49 9.46 5.71 27.20
N GLN A 50 9.34 6.20 28.44
CA GLN A 50 8.08 6.68 29.02
C GLN A 50 7.72 8.08 28.49
N THR A 51 8.72 8.93 28.31
CA THR A 51 8.53 10.28 27.75
C THR A 51 8.39 10.21 26.22
N PHE A 52 9.09 9.30 25.53
CA PHE A 52 8.97 9.08 24.09
C PHE A 52 7.55 8.63 23.68
N LEU A 53 6.96 7.66 24.39
CA LEU A 53 5.56 7.27 24.18
C LEU A 53 4.60 8.43 24.53
N GLY A 54 4.87 9.17 25.60
CA GLY A 54 4.12 10.37 25.98
C GLY A 54 4.22 11.51 24.95
N PHE A 55 5.33 11.62 24.21
CA PHE A 55 5.53 12.60 23.13
C PHE A 55 4.64 12.31 21.92
N PHE A 56 4.47 11.04 21.54
CA PHE A 56 3.55 10.62 20.49
C PHE A 56 2.07 10.74 20.90
N ALA A 57 1.76 10.57 22.19
CA ALA A 57 0.39 10.69 22.74
C ALA A 57 -0.02 12.15 23.04
N ARG A 58 0.87 13.13 22.92
CA ARG A 58 0.58 14.54 23.23
C ARG A 58 -0.12 15.23 22.05
N LYS A 59 -1.39 15.60 22.24
CA LYS A 59 -2.28 16.23 21.23
C LYS A 59 -1.68 17.45 20.49
N SER A 60 -0.73 18.15 21.10
CA SER A 60 -0.05 19.33 20.51
C SER A 60 1.04 19.00 19.46
N LYS A 61 1.49 17.75 19.33
CA LYS A 61 2.59 17.34 18.43
C LYS A 61 2.16 16.33 17.35
N TRP A 62 0.84 16.16 17.14
CA TRP A 62 0.25 15.20 16.21
C TRP A 62 0.70 15.36 14.75
N GLN A 63 1.13 16.55 14.35
CA GLN A 63 1.68 16.78 13.00
C GLN A 63 2.93 15.93 12.73
N GLY A 64 3.79 15.70 13.74
CA GLY A 64 4.98 14.85 13.62
C GLY A 64 4.64 13.36 13.58
N THR A 65 3.70 12.94 14.44
CA THR A 65 3.16 11.56 14.44
C THR A 65 2.51 11.23 13.09
N ALA A 66 1.73 12.16 12.53
CA ALA A 66 1.09 11.97 11.23
C ALA A 66 2.12 11.78 10.11
N THR A 67 3.17 12.60 10.04
CA THR A 67 4.24 12.41 9.03
C THR A 67 5.01 11.10 9.19
N PHE A 68 5.23 10.65 10.43
CA PHE A 68 5.89 9.38 10.71
C PHE A 68 5.02 8.17 10.33
N CYS A 69 3.74 8.20 10.73
CA CYS A 69 2.76 7.17 10.36
C CYS A 69 2.52 7.13 8.85
N LEU A 70 2.46 8.29 8.19
CA LEU A 70 2.35 8.40 6.73
C LEU A 70 3.58 7.80 6.03
N GLY A 71 4.79 8.07 6.55
CA GLY A 71 6.03 7.49 6.02
C GLY A 71 6.08 5.97 6.19
N LEU A 72 5.71 5.46 7.37
CA LEU A 72 5.62 4.02 7.63
C LEU A 72 4.60 3.34 6.72
N PHE A 73 3.45 3.98 6.53
CA PHE A 73 2.41 3.54 5.61
C PHE A 73 2.89 3.48 4.16
N MET A 74 3.62 4.50 3.68
CA MET A 74 4.23 4.49 2.35
C MET A 74 5.24 3.35 2.17
N ILE A 75 5.96 2.97 3.23
CA ILE A 75 6.87 1.83 3.19
C ILE A 75 6.07 0.54 3.03
N PHE A 76 5.04 0.30 3.84
CA PHE A 76 4.20 -0.90 3.71
C PHE A 76 3.52 -0.98 2.33
N ALA A 77 2.99 0.13 1.82
CA ALA A 77 2.40 0.19 0.49
C ALA A 77 3.41 -0.15 -0.61
N ARG A 78 4.66 0.32 -0.50
CA ARG A 78 5.74 -0.03 -1.44
C ARG A 78 6.08 -1.51 -1.40
N TRP A 79 6.18 -2.11 -0.22
CA TRP A 79 6.49 -3.53 -0.06
C TRP A 79 5.35 -4.42 -0.56
N ALA A 80 4.09 -4.05 -0.34
CA ALA A 80 2.94 -4.76 -0.89
C ALA A 80 2.97 -4.78 -2.43
N MET A 81 3.31 -3.66 -3.06
CA MET A 81 3.46 -3.56 -4.52
C MET A 81 4.62 -4.40 -5.06
N ILE A 82 5.75 -4.43 -4.35
CA ILE A 82 6.89 -5.28 -4.71
C ILE A 82 6.52 -6.76 -4.57
N GLY A 83 5.73 -7.15 -3.56
CA GLY A 83 5.23 -8.52 -3.42
C GLY A 83 4.28 -8.94 -4.55
N LEU A 84 3.36 -8.05 -4.94
CA LEU A 84 2.42 -8.30 -6.04
C LEU A 84 3.13 -8.44 -7.39
N VAL A 85 3.91 -7.43 -7.78
CA VAL A 85 4.60 -7.41 -9.09
C VAL A 85 5.78 -8.39 -9.11
N GLY A 86 6.47 -8.56 -7.98
CA GLY A 86 7.58 -9.49 -7.82
C GLY A 86 7.17 -10.96 -7.80
N SER A 87 5.88 -11.28 -7.67
CA SER A 87 5.35 -12.64 -7.78
C SER A 87 5.50 -13.22 -9.19
N GLY A 88 5.70 -12.38 -10.21
CA GLY A 88 5.75 -12.78 -11.63
C GLY A 88 4.38 -13.10 -12.24
N ASN A 89 3.31 -13.08 -11.44
CA ASN A 89 1.95 -13.38 -11.88
C ASN A 89 1.13 -12.11 -12.24
N VAL A 90 1.63 -10.93 -11.90
CA VAL A 90 0.95 -9.64 -12.05
C VAL A 90 1.99 -8.66 -12.62
N ASP A 91 1.67 -7.98 -13.72
CA ASP A 91 2.57 -7.00 -14.36
C ASP A 91 2.33 -5.59 -13.83
N LYS A 92 1.07 -5.24 -13.57
CA LYS A 92 0.67 -3.93 -13.06
C LYS A 92 -0.26 -4.10 -11.88
N ALA A 93 -0.05 -3.31 -10.84
CA ALA A 93 -0.96 -3.22 -9.70
C ALA A 93 -1.19 -1.77 -9.31
N ALA A 94 -2.24 -1.53 -8.55
CA ALA A 94 -2.45 -0.32 -7.77
C ALA A 94 -3.32 -0.62 -6.56
N ILE A 95 -3.07 0.12 -5.49
CA ILE A 95 -3.81 0.10 -4.24
C ILE A 95 -4.42 1.48 -4.07
N PHE A 96 -5.71 1.53 -3.87
CA PHE A 96 -6.49 2.74 -3.62
C PHE A 96 -7.14 2.65 -2.25
N ASP A 97 -7.61 3.79 -1.76
CA ASP A 97 -8.52 3.86 -0.62
C ASP A 97 -9.84 3.13 -0.92
N CYS A 98 -10.54 2.63 0.10
CA CYS A 98 -11.80 1.91 -0.07
C CYS A 98 -12.91 2.75 -0.75
N GLN A 99 -12.80 4.08 -0.70
CA GLN A 99 -13.71 5.01 -1.37
C GLN A 99 -13.29 5.36 -2.80
N GLY A 100 -12.12 4.91 -3.27
CA GLY A 100 -11.58 5.25 -4.59
C GLY A 100 -11.17 6.72 -4.73
N ALA A 101 -11.03 7.45 -3.62
CA ALA A 101 -10.71 8.87 -3.61
C ALA A 101 -9.20 9.16 -3.67
N SER A 102 -8.36 8.21 -3.24
CA SER A 102 -6.90 8.41 -3.13
C SER A 102 -6.14 7.16 -3.53
N THR A 103 -5.05 7.34 -4.26
CA THR A 103 -4.12 6.28 -4.63
C THR A 103 -3.07 6.12 -3.55
N TRP A 104 -3.00 4.94 -2.93
CA TRP A 104 -2.00 4.62 -1.91
C TRP A 104 -0.71 4.14 -2.55
N ALA A 105 -0.81 3.35 -3.62
CA ALA A 105 0.31 2.96 -4.44
C ALA A 105 -0.16 2.60 -5.85
N ALA A 106 0.68 2.82 -6.86
CA ALA A 106 0.42 2.38 -8.22
C ALA A 106 1.73 1.98 -8.89
N SER A 107 1.66 1.00 -9.77
CA SER A 107 2.78 0.58 -10.60
C SER A 107 3.03 1.60 -11.71
N PRO A 108 4.28 1.75 -12.19
CA PRO A 108 4.59 2.70 -13.25
C PRO A 108 3.73 2.45 -14.51
N GLY A 109 3.06 3.49 -15.00
CA GLY A 109 2.19 3.40 -16.19
C GLY A 109 0.81 2.78 -15.95
N PHE A 110 0.43 2.50 -14.69
CA PHE A 110 -0.92 2.06 -14.33
C PHE A 110 -1.64 3.17 -13.57
N THR A 111 -2.40 3.98 -14.30
CA THR A 111 -3.15 5.12 -13.74
C THR A 111 -4.63 4.89 -13.98
N VAL A 112 -5.40 4.75 -12.90
CA VAL A 112 -6.86 4.60 -12.96
C VAL A 112 -7.48 5.96 -12.67
N SER A 113 -8.38 6.40 -13.54
CA SER A 113 -9.05 7.68 -13.37
C SER A 113 -10.03 7.64 -12.18
N PRO A 114 -10.29 8.77 -11.50
CA PRO A 114 -11.25 8.81 -10.39
C PRO A 114 -12.67 8.37 -10.79
N SER A 115 -13.07 8.61 -12.04
CA SER A 115 -14.36 8.16 -12.60
C SER A 115 -14.44 6.64 -12.72
N GLU A 116 -13.35 5.99 -13.14
CA GLU A 116 -13.27 4.53 -13.22
C GLU A 116 -13.29 3.92 -11.81
N LEU A 117 -12.54 4.51 -10.87
CA LEU A 117 -12.53 4.07 -9.47
C LEU A 117 -13.92 4.13 -8.84
N LYS A 118 -14.67 5.21 -9.08
CA LYS A 118 -16.03 5.32 -8.57
C LYS A 118 -16.93 4.21 -9.10
N THR A 119 -16.84 3.91 -10.40
CA THR A 119 -17.60 2.80 -11.03
C THR A 119 -17.26 1.45 -10.39
N ILE A 120 -15.99 1.22 -10.09
CA ILE A 120 -15.51 0.00 -9.43
C ILE A 120 -16.00 -0.06 -7.97
N VAL A 121 -15.91 1.03 -7.22
CA VAL A 121 -16.39 1.12 -5.84
C VAL A 121 -17.90 0.91 -5.77
N ASP A 122 -18.65 1.54 -6.68
CA ASP A 122 -20.10 1.37 -6.80
C ASP A 122 -20.47 -0.07 -7.12
N SER A 123 -19.62 -0.81 -7.85
CA SER A 123 -19.83 -2.24 -8.10
C SER A 123 -19.73 -3.12 -6.85
N PHE A 124 -19.09 -2.65 -5.78
CA PHE A 124 -19.01 -3.36 -4.50
C PHE A 124 -20.13 -2.96 -3.53
N ASN A 125 -20.95 -1.97 -3.87
CA ASN A 125 -22.14 -1.66 -3.09
C ASN A 125 -23.23 -2.70 -3.37
N PRO A 126 -24.00 -3.11 -2.35
CA PRO A 126 -25.07 -4.08 -2.53
C PRO A 126 -26.13 -3.50 -3.47
N VAL A 127 -26.42 -4.23 -4.54
CA VAL A 127 -27.52 -3.91 -5.46
C VAL A 127 -28.73 -4.74 -5.04
N ALA A 128 -29.93 -4.20 -5.23
CA ALA A 128 -31.17 -4.91 -4.92
C ALA A 128 -31.22 -6.29 -5.62
N GLU A 129 -31.73 -7.30 -4.91
CA GLU A 129 -31.87 -8.67 -5.43
C GLU A 129 -32.52 -8.66 -6.83
N GLY A 130 -31.82 -9.23 -7.82
CA GLY A 130 -32.31 -9.38 -9.19
C GLY A 130 -31.81 -8.35 -10.22
N GLN A 131 -31.02 -7.34 -9.81
CA GLN A 131 -30.35 -6.45 -10.77
C GLN A 131 -28.91 -6.88 -11.05
N LEU A 132 -28.56 -7.03 -12.33
CA LEU A 132 -27.18 -7.19 -12.76
C LEU A 132 -26.43 -5.87 -12.54
N LYS A 133 -25.28 -5.94 -11.87
CA LYS A 133 -24.42 -4.77 -11.67
C LYS A 133 -24.07 -4.13 -13.02
N GLU A 134 -23.96 -2.80 -13.10
CA GLU A 134 -23.57 -2.11 -14.34
C GLU A 134 -22.26 -2.65 -14.93
N VAL A 135 -21.33 -3.05 -14.07
CA VAL A 135 -20.06 -3.66 -14.48
C VAL A 135 -20.22 -5.04 -15.14
N GLN A 136 -21.31 -5.78 -14.87
CA GLN A 136 -21.63 -7.05 -15.52
C GLN A 136 -22.36 -6.86 -16.85
N THR A 137 -23.16 -5.80 -16.98
CA THR A 137 -23.94 -5.52 -18.20
C THR A 137 -23.13 -4.75 -19.25
N HIS A 138 -22.34 -3.77 -18.84
CA HIS A 138 -21.60 -2.89 -19.74
C HIS A 138 -20.08 -3.12 -19.70
N GLY A 139 -19.58 -3.91 -18.76
CA GLY A 139 -18.14 -3.98 -18.45
C GLY A 139 -17.68 -2.79 -17.61
N PHE A 140 -16.39 -2.74 -17.32
CA PHE A 140 -15.77 -1.62 -16.60
C PHE A 140 -14.47 -1.21 -17.27
N HIS A 141 -14.04 0.03 -17.05
CA HIS A 141 -12.80 0.55 -17.62
C HIS A 141 -11.73 0.66 -16.55
N ILE A 142 -10.50 0.24 -16.88
CA ILE A 142 -9.32 0.43 -16.03
C ILE A 142 -8.21 0.97 -16.91
N SER A 143 -7.65 2.12 -16.52
CA SER A 143 -6.57 2.76 -17.25
C SER A 143 -6.93 3.06 -18.71
N GLY A 144 -8.20 3.38 -18.98
CA GLY A 144 -8.73 3.67 -20.31
C GLY A 144 -9.11 2.44 -21.15
N GLU A 145 -8.90 1.23 -20.63
CA GLU A 145 -9.22 -0.02 -21.34
C GLU A 145 -10.46 -0.70 -20.78
N LYS A 146 -11.29 -1.25 -21.66
CA LYS A 146 -12.54 -1.94 -21.29
C LYS A 146 -12.29 -3.41 -20.95
N TYR A 147 -12.75 -3.83 -19.79
CA TYR A 147 -12.75 -5.21 -19.30
C TYR A 147 -14.19 -5.72 -19.11
N PHE A 148 -14.41 -7.00 -19.41
CA PHE A 148 -15.68 -7.68 -19.15
C PHE A 148 -15.64 -8.32 -17.77
N ALA A 149 -16.62 -8.02 -16.92
CA ALA A 149 -16.72 -8.64 -15.61
C ALA A 149 -17.10 -10.11 -15.75
N LEU A 150 -16.23 -11.00 -15.27
CA LEU A 150 -16.48 -12.44 -15.17
C LEU A 150 -17.16 -12.81 -13.86
N ARG A 151 -16.84 -12.07 -12.79
CA ARG A 151 -17.36 -12.29 -11.45
C ARG A 151 -17.39 -10.95 -10.71
N SER A 152 -18.46 -10.69 -9.96
CA SER A 152 -18.59 -9.49 -9.14
C SER A 152 -19.32 -9.84 -7.85
N ASP A 153 -18.55 -10.13 -6.82
CA ASP A 153 -19.03 -10.42 -5.47
C ASP A 153 -19.00 -9.13 -4.64
N GLU A 154 -19.17 -9.26 -3.32
CA GLU A 154 -19.09 -8.15 -2.36
C GLU A 154 -17.66 -7.66 -2.12
N ASN A 155 -16.67 -8.57 -2.26
CA ASN A 155 -15.26 -8.30 -1.97
C ASN A 155 -14.32 -8.51 -3.16
N SER A 156 -14.79 -9.14 -4.24
CA SER A 156 -13.93 -9.50 -5.38
C SER A 156 -14.64 -9.21 -6.70
N LEU A 157 -13.95 -8.56 -7.62
CA LEU A 157 -14.40 -8.28 -8.99
C LEU A 157 -13.30 -8.74 -9.96
N TYR A 158 -13.65 -9.64 -10.87
CA TYR A 158 -12.72 -10.15 -11.87
C TYR A 158 -13.12 -9.66 -13.25
N GLY A 159 -12.19 -9.04 -13.96
CA GLY A 159 -12.34 -8.60 -15.34
C GLY A 159 -11.44 -9.39 -16.28
N LYS A 160 -11.90 -9.58 -17.52
CA LYS A 160 -11.09 -10.19 -18.58
C LYS A 160 -11.19 -9.37 -19.86
N LYS A 161 -10.07 -9.27 -20.56
CA LYS A 161 -9.90 -8.59 -21.84
C LYS A 161 -9.05 -9.48 -22.76
N GLY A 162 -9.72 -10.29 -23.58
CA GLY A 162 -9.04 -11.25 -24.45
C GLY A 162 -8.25 -12.29 -23.65
N LYS A 163 -6.92 -12.22 -23.72
CA LYS A 163 -6.00 -13.10 -22.96
C LYS A 163 -5.46 -12.48 -21.68
N GLU A 164 -5.63 -11.16 -21.52
CA GLU A 164 -5.26 -10.43 -20.31
C GLU A 164 -6.47 -10.34 -19.37
N GLY A 165 -6.22 -9.96 -18.13
CA GLY A 165 -7.31 -9.68 -17.22
C GLY A 165 -6.88 -8.88 -16.01
N VAL A 166 -7.88 -8.54 -15.21
CA VAL A 166 -7.72 -7.69 -14.05
C VAL A 166 -8.49 -8.29 -12.89
N ILE A 167 -7.89 -8.22 -11.71
CA ILE A 167 -8.41 -8.73 -10.46
C ILE A 167 -8.51 -7.55 -9.52
N VAL A 168 -9.70 -7.32 -9.01
CA VAL A 168 -9.97 -6.27 -8.04
C VAL A 168 -10.46 -6.93 -6.76
N ALA A 169 -9.79 -6.65 -5.65
CA ALA A 169 -10.14 -7.15 -4.33
C ALA A 169 -10.31 -5.99 -3.35
N LYS A 170 -11.46 -5.96 -2.67
CA LYS A 170 -11.82 -4.95 -1.67
C LYS A 170 -11.48 -5.47 -0.26
N THR A 171 -10.84 -4.62 0.54
CA THR A 171 -10.59 -4.81 1.96
C THR A 171 -11.41 -3.79 2.77
N LYS A 172 -11.19 -3.65 4.08
CA LYS A 172 -11.99 -2.71 4.90
C LYS A 172 -11.65 -1.26 4.60
N GLN A 173 -10.38 -0.97 4.30
CA GLN A 173 -9.83 0.37 4.11
C GLN A 173 -9.12 0.54 2.76
N ALA A 174 -8.84 -0.54 2.03
CA ALA A 174 -8.16 -0.50 0.74
C ALA A 174 -8.90 -1.21 -0.38
N LEU A 175 -8.57 -0.82 -1.60
CA LEU A 175 -9.01 -1.44 -2.85
C LEU A 175 -7.77 -1.83 -3.65
N LEU A 176 -7.55 -3.13 -3.83
CA LEU A 176 -6.44 -3.66 -4.61
C LEU A 176 -6.91 -3.90 -6.03
N ILE A 177 -6.16 -3.40 -7.00
CA ILE A 177 -6.36 -3.62 -8.43
C ILE A 177 -5.07 -4.20 -8.99
N ALA A 178 -5.15 -5.36 -9.64
CA ALA A 178 -4.01 -6.05 -10.21
C ALA A 178 -4.34 -6.53 -11.62
N HIS A 179 -3.53 -6.15 -12.59
CA HIS A 179 -3.57 -6.63 -13.96
C HIS A 179 -2.58 -7.78 -14.12
N TYR A 180 -2.97 -8.78 -14.90
CA TYR A 180 -2.07 -9.85 -15.31
C TYR A 180 -2.00 -9.89 -16.84
N PRO A 181 -0.79 -10.06 -17.39
CA PRO A 181 -0.59 -10.12 -18.84
C PRO A 181 -1.04 -11.47 -19.40
N GLU A 182 -1.12 -11.56 -20.73
CA GLU A 182 -1.53 -12.80 -21.42
C GLU A 182 -0.59 -14.00 -21.22
N THR A 183 0.63 -13.75 -20.72
CA THR A 183 1.62 -14.78 -20.42
C THR A 183 1.31 -15.55 -19.14
N VAL A 184 0.40 -15.04 -18.31
CA VAL A 184 0.05 -15.60 -17.00
C VAL A 184 -1.36 -16.19 -17.01
N GLN A 185 -1.51 -17.37 -16.40
CA GLN A 185 -2.82 -17.99 -16.22
C GLN A 185 -3.62 -17.23 -15.13
N PRO A 186 -4.95 -17.06 -15.29
CA PRO A 186 -5.78 -16.33 -14.32
C PRO A 186 -5.75 -16.90 -12.90
N GLY A 187 -5.59 -18.21 -12.74
CA GLY A 187 -5.63 -18.90 -11.44
C GLY A 187 -4.54 -18.43 -10.46
N PRO A 188 -3.24 -18.56 -10.80
CA PRO A 188 -2.14 -18.08 -9.97
C PRO A 188 -2.18 -16.59 -9.64
N ALA A 189 -2.56 -15.75 -10.61
CA ALA A 189 -2.71 -14.30 -10.40
C ALA A 189 -3.83 -14.01 -9.38
N THR A 190 -4.99 -14.67 -9.54
CA THR A 190 -6.13 -14.51 -8.62
C THR A 190 -5.75 -14.93 -7.21
N ASN A 191 -5.09 -16.07 -7.05
CA ASN A 191 -4.69 -16.56 -5.73
C ASN A 191 -3.72 -15.60 -5.03
N THR A 192 -2.75 -15.03 -5.77
CA THR A 192 -1.78 -14.07 -5.20
C THR A 192 -2.47 -12.81 -4.68
N VAL A 193 -3.40 -12.25 -5.46
CA VAL A 193 -4.13 -11.02 -5.10
C VAL A 193 -5.11 -11.29 -3.95
N GLU A 194 -5.85 -12.40 -3.99
CA GLU A 194 -6.79 -12.77 -2.94
C GLU A 194 -6.09 -13.10 -1.62
N THR A 195 -4.95 -13.80 -1.65
CA THR A 195 -4.16 -14.08 -0.44
C THR A 195 -3.69 -12.78 0.22
N LEU A 196 -3.19 -11.82 -0.57
CA LEU A 196 -2.80 -10.51 -0.04
C LEU A 196 -4.00 -9.72 0.48
N ALA A 197 -5.11 -9.71 -0.25
CA ALA A 197 -6.33 -9.04 0.18
C ALA A 197 -6.91 -9.66 1.45
N GLN A 198 -6.82 -10.98 1.62
CA GLN A 198 -7.24 -11.68 2.83
C GLN A 198 -6.33 -11.32 4.00
N TYR A 199 -5.01 -11.30 3.80
CA TYR A 199 -4.06 -10.86 4.81
C TYR A 199 -4.34 -9.42 5.28
N LEU A 200 -4.60 -8.49 4.37
CA LEU A 200 -4.96 -7.12 4.72
C LEU A 200 -6.29 -7.04 5.49
N ARG A 201 -7.30 -7.84 5.08
CA ARG A 201 -8.59 -7.95 5.80
C ARG A 201 -8.41 -8.47 7.23
N GLU A 202 -7.54 -9.46 7.44
CA GLU A 202 -7.21 -10.00 8.77
C GLU A 202 -6.53 -8.95 9.66
N LEU A 203 -5.69 -8.11 9.07
CA LEU A 203 -5.08 -6.97 9.76
C LEU A 203 -6.02 -5.77 10.00
N ASN A 204 -7.30 -5.90 9.64
CA ASN A 204 -8.31 -4.83 9.67
C ASN A 204 -7.99 -3.61 8.80
N TYR A 205 -7.19 -3.82 7.76
CA TYR A 205 -7.00 -2.90 6.63
C TYR A 205 -8.03 -3.13 5.53
#